data_AF-A0A4P8RIG6-F1
#
_entry.id   AF-A0A4P8RIG6-F1
#
_cell.length_a   1.000
_cell.length_b   1.000
_cell.length_c   1.000
_cell.angle_alpha   90.00
_cell.angle_beta   90.00
_cell.angle_gamma   90.00
#
_symmetry.space_group_name_H-M   'P 1'
#
loop_
_entity.id
_entity.type
_entity.pdbx_description
1 polymer ?
#
loop_
_entity_poly.entity_id
_entity_poly.type
_entity_poly.pdbx_seq_one_letter_code
_entity_poly.pdbx_strand_id
1 'polypeptide(L)'
;MPRNRQEGLVAGRAGTSGAWLNAGIYGKAKTMIVLEDMETWPIEAFAPVLQYADQIRTEKELQRCYTLEGKSWLAGMDCSRYDALLETLPERLKEHSIKVYHCTRVTDPKAVWNTGLCPAEIEEAKARVISALSQYLGPGEEQEIERLYDLSARRGASMERGRPLCFYTTFEQTTRYDCRTYFDYFGGSLAREALEAKRYKYYPLLRKVGIPCLVACRVKLTDGEVNQIRGLTDYMTDRLVFQGSTGLPYTARMEVAIHTPVLAQDILDVQEISLT
;
A
#
# COMPACT_ATOMS: atom_id res chain seq x y z
N MET A 1 -38.76 -38.24 -37.17
CA MET A 1 -38.11 -38.54 -35.88
C MET A 1 -37.52 -39.94 -35.99
N PRO A 2 -36.19 -40.06 -36.01
CA PRO A 2 -35.43 -40.35 -34.79
C PRO A 2 -34.12 -39.52 -34.66
N ARG A 3 -33.58 -39.45 -33.43
CA ARG A 3 -32.33 -38.77 -33.07
C ARG A 3 -31.13 -39.63 -33.45
N ASN A 4 -30.19 -39.07 -34.20
CA ASN A 4 -28.88 -39.67 -34.45
C ASN A 4 -27.90 -39.35 -33.31
N ARG A 5 -27.12 -40.37 -32.96
CA ARG A 5 -26.07 -40.40 -31.94
C ARG A 5 -24.93 -39.42 -32.24
N GLN A 6 -24.46 -38.77 -31.19
CA GLN A 6 -23.14 -38.14 -31.11
C GLN A 6 -22.10 -39.21 -30.72
N GLU A 7 -21.13 -39.41 -31.59
CA GLU A 7 -19.73 -39.73 -31.33
C GLU A 7 -18.99 -38.87 -32.36
N GLY A 8 -18.03 -38.00 -32.08
CA GLY A 8 -16.98 -37.98 -31.08
C GLY A 8 -15.74 -37.56 -31.87
N LEU A 9 -15.11 -36.43 -31.52
CA LEU A 9 -13.71 -36.13 -31.83
C LEU A 9 -13.32 -34.83 -31.12
N VAL A 10 -12.71 -35.02 -29.95
CA VAL A 10 -11.95 -34.02 -29.23
C VAL A 10 -10.59 -33.91 -29.91
N ALA A 11 -10.26 -32.74 -30.41
CA ALA A 11 -8.88 -32.33 -30.68
C ALA A 11 -8.78 -30.83 -30.38
N GLY A 12 -7.99 -30.50 -29.36
CA GLY A 12 -7.79 -29.13 -28.91
C GLY A 12 -7.02 -28.29 -29.91
N ARG A 13 -7.11 -26.96 -29.75
CA ARG A 13 -6.07 -26.04 -30.19
C ARG A 13 -6.04 -24.79 -29.32
N ALA A 14 -4.80 -24.48 -28.97
CA ALA A 14 -4.25 -23.32 -28.29
C ALA A 14 -4.89 -21.98 -28.70
N GLY A 15 -4.91 -21.08 -27.71
CA GLY A 15 -5.47 -19.75 -27.82
C GLY A 15 -4.68 -18.80 -28.70
N THR A 16 -5.42 -17.79 -29.14
CA THR A 16 -4.91 -16.52 -29.63
C THR A 16 -5.82 -15.44 -29.06
N SER A 17 -5.47 -14.90 -27.90
CA SER A 17 -6.06 -13.66 -27.38
C SER A 17 -5.25 -12.48 -27.93
N GLY A 18 -5.44 -12.19 -29.21
CA GLY A 18 -5.00 -10.94 -29.83
C GLY A 18 -6.12 -9.91 -29.73
N ALA A 19 -6.08 -9.08 -28.68
CA ALA A 19 -6.97 -7.93 -28.54
C ALA A 19 -6.31 -6.83 -27.68
N TRP A 20 -5.12 -6.36 -28.07
CA TRP A 20 -4.48 -5.18 -27.45
C TRP A 20 -3.83 -4.30 -28.52
N LEU A 21 -4.60 -3.86 -29.50
CA LEU A 21 -4.17 -2.85 -30.47
C LEU A 21 -5.32 -1.90 -30.76
N ASN A 22 -5.56 -0.98 -29.83
CA ASN A 22 -6.22 0.32 -30.09
C ASN A 22 -5.97 1.24 -28.90
N ALA A 23 -4.73 1.71 -28.75
CA ALA A 23 -4.42 2.86 -27.90
C ALA A 23 -4.06 4.03 -28.83
N GLY A 24 -5.11 4.73 -29.27
CA GLY A 24 -5.01 5.96 -30.04
C GLY A 24 -4.40 7.08 -29.21
N ILE A 25 -3.68 7.93 -29.91
CA ILE A 25 -3.02 9.16 -29.49
C ILE A 25 -4.02 10.07 -28.74
N TYR A 26 -3.95 10.10 -27.41
CA TYR A 26 -4.57 11.14 -26.58
C TYR A 26 -3.55 11.60 -25.53
N GLY A 27 -3.43 12.92 -25.37
CA GLY A 27 -2.54 13.53 -24.37
C GLY A 27 -2.77 12.92 -22.99
N LYS A 28 -1.67 12.53 -22.34
CA LYS A 28 -1.68 11.71 -21.11
C LYS A 28 -2.55 12.33 -20.02
N ALA A 29 -3.77 11.81 -19.85
CA ALA A 29 -4.50 12.05 -18.64
C ALA A 29 -3.71 11.41 -17.49
N LYS A 30 -3.39 12.20 -16.46
CA LYS A 30 -2.81 11.65 -15.22
C LYS A 30 -3.85 10.71 -14.61
N THR A 31 -3.60 9.41 -14.70
CA THR A 31 -4.53 8.38 -14.22
C THR A 31 -4.31 8.09 -12.75
N MET A 32 -5.39 7.66 -12.09
CA MET A 32 -5.32 7.06 -10.76
C MET A 32 -5.19 5.55 -10.93
N ILE A 33 -4.07 5.00 -10.48
CA ILE A 33 -3.76 3.58 -10.50
C ILE A 33 -4.52 2.89 -9.37
N VAL A 34 -5.26 1.84 -9.69
CA VAL A 34 -5.86 0.90 -8.74
C VAL A 34 -5.16 -0.44 -8.97
N LEU A 35 -4.38 -0.92 -8.00
CA LEU A 35 -3.58 -2.12 -8.20
C LEU A 35 -4.43 -3.39 -8.43
N GLU A 36 -5.64 -3.40 -7.88
CA GLU A 36 -6.59 -4.49 -8.09
C GLU A 36 -7.22 -4.49 -9.49
N ASP A 37 -7.13 -3.38 -10.23
CA ASP A 37 -7.73 -3.21 -11.55
C ASP A 37 -6.69 -2.76 -12.59
N MET A 38 -6.23 -3.74 -13.39
CA MET A 38 -5.19 -3.53 -14.40
C MET A 38 -5.62 -2.58 -15.53
N GLU A 39 -6.92 -2.36 -15.74
CA GLU A 39 -7.42 -1.41 -16.75
C GLU A 39 -7.06 0.04 -16.40
N THR A 40 -6.81 0.33 -15.11
CA THR A 40 -6.41 1.66 -14.63
C THR A 40 -4.91 1.93 -14.75
N TRP A 41 -4.11 0.93 -15.12
CA TRP A 41 -2.66 1.05 -15.14
C TRP A 41 -2.20 1.87 -16.35
N PRO A 42 -1.15 2.69 -16.23
CA PRO A 42 -0.62 3.47 -17.34
C PRO A 42 0.18 2.56 -18.28
N ILE A 43 -0.51 1.73 -19.06
CA ILE A 43 0.10 0.72 -19.94
C ILE A 43 1.10 1.35 -20.91
N GLU A 44 0.92 2.61 -21.30
CA GLU A 44 1.88 3.34 -22.14
C GLU A 44 3.23 3.52 -21.45
N ALA A 45 3.24 3.72 -20.12
CA ALA A 45 4.49 3.77 -19.36
C ALA A 45 5.20 2.42 -19.39
N PHE A 46 4.43 1.33 -19.37
CA PHE A 46 4.89 -0.06 -19.38
C PHE A 46 5.03 -0.68 -20.80
N ALA A 47 4.84 0.08 -21.88
CA ALA A 47 5.01 -0.44 -23.23
C ALA A 47 6.36 -1.15 -23.47
N PRO A 48 7.50 -0.67 -22.93
CA PRO A 48 8.76 -1.40 -23.01
C PRO A 48 8.74 -2.75 -22.27
N VAL A 49 8.05 -2.85 -21.12
CA VAL A 49 7.90 -4.12 -20.38
C VAL A 49 7.16 -5.14 -21.25
N LEU A 50 6.07 -4.72 -21.89
CA LEU A 50 5.30 -5.59 -22.78
C LEU A 50 6.10 -6.03 -24.01
N GLN A 51 6.92 -5.14 -24.57
CA GLN A 51 7.80 -5.45 -25.69
C GLN A 51 8.84 -6.53 -25.34
N TYR A 52 9.36 -6.52 -24.12
CA TYR A 52 10.41 -7.43 -23.66
C TYR A 52 9.89 -8.54 -22.73
N ALA A 53 8.57 -8.76 -22.64
CA ALA A 53 7.97 -9.62 -21.64
C ALA A 53 8.53 -11.05 -21.63
N ASP A 54 8.69 -11.69 -22.81
CA ASP A 54 9.22 -13.05 -22.90
C ASP A 54 10.70 -13.14 -22.48
N GLN A 55 11.49 -12.10 -22.77
CA GLN A 55 12.90 -12.03 -22.38
C GLN A 55 13.02 -11.86 -20.87
N ILE A 56 12.26 -10.92 -20.30
CA ILE A 56 12.18 -10.70 -18.85
C ILE A 56 11.74 -11.98 -18.14
N ARG A 57 10.71 -12.66 -18.65
CA ARG A 57 10.23 -13.93 -18.10
C ARG A 57 11.36 -14.97 -18.06
N THR A 58 12.07 -15.13 -19.17
CA THR A 58 13.18 -16.09 -19.29
C THR A 58 14.31 -15.76 -18.32
N GLU A 59 14.73 -14.49 -18.23
CA GLU A 59 15.78 -14.02 -17.32
C GLU A 59 15.44 -14.34 -15.86
N LYS A 60 14.21 -14.01 -15.43
CA LYS A 60 13.71 -14.25 -14.07
C LYS A 60 13.53 -15.74 -13.74
N GLU A 61 13.02 -16.54 -14.68
CA GLU A 61 12.89 -18.00 -14.50
C GLU A 61 14.26 -18.67 -14.33
N LEU A 62 15.24 -18.28 -15.14
CA LEU A 62 16.63 -18.75 -15.01
C LEU A 62 17.22 -18.34 -13.66
N GLN A 63 17.06 -17.08 -13.24
CA GLN A 63 17.52 -16.59 -11.94
C GLN A 63 16.93 -17.41 -10.78
N ARG A 64 15.63 -17.76 -10.86
CA ARG A 64 14.96 -18.61 -9.89
C ARG A 64 15.52 -20.03 -9.88
N CYS A 65 15.70 -20.66 -11.04
CA CYS A 65 16.27 -22.00 -11.14
C CYS A 65 17.64 -22.06 -10.46
N TYR A 66 18.53 -21.10 -10.72
CA TYR A 66 19.84 -21.04 -10.05
C TYR A 66 19.74 -20.84 -8.54
N THR A 67 18.81 -20.00 -8.09
CA THR A 67 18.56 -19.77 -6.66
C THR A 67 18.09 -21.05 -5.96
N LEU A 68 17.16 -21.79 -6.58
CA LEU A 68 16.64 -23.05 -6.04
C LEU A 68 17.69 -24.16 -6.03
N GLU A 69 18.61 -24.16 -7.00
CA GLU A 69 19.74 -25.09 -7.05
C GLU A 69 20.87 -24.76 -6.06
N GLY A 70 20.69 -23.72 -5.22
CA GLY A 70 21.71 -23.25 -4.29
C GLY A 70 22.91 -22.60 -4.97
N LYS A 71 22.83 -22.36 -6.29
CA LYS A 71 23.87 -21.72 -7.11
C LYS A 71 23.65 -20.22 -7.18
N SER A 72 23.32 -19.59 -6.06
CA SER A 72 23.09 -18.13 -6.00
C SER A 72 24.34 -17.33 -6.39
N TRP A 73 25.53 -17.91 -6.30
CA TRP A 73 26.76 -17.30 -6.84
C TRP A 73 26.84 -17.28 -8.37
N LEU A 74 26.04 -18.10 -9.08
CA LEU A 74 25.80 -17.99 -10.53
C LEU A 74 24.64 -17.04 -10.85
N ALA A 75 23.96 -16.46 -9.84
CA ALA A 75 22.91 -15.46 -10.03
C ALA A 75 23.44 -14.08 -10.48
N GLY A 76 24.71 -14.01 -10.91
CA GLY A 76 25.27 -12.87 -11.66
C GLY A 76 24.80 -12.80 -13.11
N MET A 77 23.81 -13.60 -13.53
CA MET A 77 23.02 -13.27 -14.71
C MET A 77 22.18 -12.04 -14.37
N ASP A 78 22.78 -10.89 -14.68
CA ASP A 78 22.15 -9.58 -14.64
C ASP A 78 20.82 -9.68 -15.38
N CYS A 79 19.70 -9.40 -14.72
CA CYS A 79 18.42 -9.27 -15.40
C CYS A 79 18.42 -7.91 -16.10
N SER A 80 19.41 -7.69 -16.96
CA SER A 80 19.83 -6.35 -17.42
C SER A 80 18.69 -5.60 -18.10
N ARG A 81 17.78 -6.33 -18.77
CA ARG A 81 16.56 -5.76 -19.36
C ARG A 81 15.56 -5.37 -18.28
N TYR A 82 15.32 -6.25 -17.31
CA TYR A 82 14.46 -5.97 -16.17
C TYR A 82 14.97 -4.79 -15.34
N ASP A 83 16.24 -4.80 -14.97
CA ASP A 83 16.87 -3.80 -14.11
C ASP A 83 16.93 -2.44 -14.81
N ALA A 84 17.28 -2.38 -16.10
CA ALA A 84 17.23 -1.14 -16.88
C ALA A 84 15.81 -0.57 -16.99
N LEU A 85 14.78 -1.44 -17.03
CA LEU A 85 13.39 -1.00 -17.01
C LEU A 85 12.99 -0.45 -15.64
N LEU A 86 13.40 -1.12 -14.56
CA LEU A 86 13.15 -0.65 -13.18
C LEU A 86 13.85 0.66 -12.83
N GLU A 87 14.94 1.02 -13.52
CA GLU A 87 15.58 2.32 -13.34
C GLU A 87 14.80 3.47 -13.97
N THR A 88 14.08 3.22 -15.07
CA THR A 88 13.45 4.28 -15.88
C THR A 88 11.95 4.43 -15.65
N LEU A 89 11.27 3.35 -15.29
CA LEU A 89 9.82 3.33 -15.06
C LEU A 89 9.37 4.16 -13.83
N PRO A 90 10.07 4.18 -12.68
CA PRO A 90 9.63 4.96 -11.53
C PRO A 90 9.42 6.44 -11.85
N GLU A 91 10.31 7.04 -12.66
CA GLU A 91 10.18 8.44 -13.09
C GLU A 91 8.93 8.68 -13.95
N ARG A 92 8.54 7.69 -14.77
CA ARG A 92 7.33 7.77 -15.58
C ARG A 92 6.06 7.64 -14.74
N LEU A 93 6.13 6.92 -13.63
CA LEU A 93 5.00 6.71 -12.73
C LEU A 93 4.77 7.88 -11.77
N LYS A 94 5.79 8.69 -11.47
CA LYS A 94 5.68 9.83 -10.55
C LYS A 94 4.52 10.77 -10.84
N GLU A 95 4.19 10.99 -12.12
CA GLU A 95 3.09 11.90 -12.51
C GLU A 95 1.69 11.35 -12.21
N HIS A 96 1.58 10.07 -11.89
CA HIS A 96 0.33 9.39 -11.60
C HIS A 96 0.00 9.42 -10.11
N SER A 97 -1.26 9.15 -9.81
CA SER A 97 -1.70 8.87 -8.44
C SER A 97 -2.01 7.40 -8.30
N ILE A 98 -2.04 6.92 -7.07
CA ILE A 98 -2.40 5.55 -6.70
C ILE A 98 -3.51 5.58 -5.65
N LYS A 99 -4.45 4.64 -5.77
CA LYS A 99 -5.41 4.34 -4.71
C LYS A 99 -4.71 3.53 -3.63
N VAL A 100 -4.77 4.02 -2.40
CA VAL A 100 -4.16 3.38 -1.23
C VAL A 100 -5.11 3.43 -0.04
N TYR A 101 -4.80 2.68 1.01
CA TYR A 101 -5.68 2.47 2.15
C TYR A 101 -4.96 2.76 3.46
N HIS A 102 -5.47 3.69 4.25
CA HIS A 102 -4.98 4.01 5.58
C HIS A 102 -5.84 3.34 6.65
N CYS A 103 -5.22 2.52 7.49
CA CYS A 103 -5.87 1.89 8.63
C CYS A 103 -5.73 2.81 9.84
N THR A 104 -6.83 3.19 10.48
CA THR A 104 -6.78 4.10 11.64
C THR A 104 -8.01 3.94 12.53
N ARG A 105 -8.03 4.66 13.65
CA ARG A 105 -9.19 4.79 14.54
C ARG A 105 -9.49 6.26 14.72
N VAL A 106 -10.72 6.68 14.41
CA VAL A 106 -11.14 8.09 14.40
C VAL A 106 -12.33 8.31 15.30
N THR A 107 -12.40 9.47 15.95
CA THR A 107 -13.54 9.85 16.81
C THR A 107 -14.75 10.30 16.00
N ASP A 108 -14.52 10.88 14.83
CA ASP A 108 -15.56 11.29 13.89
C ASP A 108 -15.12 10.95 12.45
N PRO A 109 -15.69 9.90 11.84
CA PRO A 109 -15.43 9.57 10.43
C PRO A 109 -15.79 10.69 9.45
N LYS A 110 -16.77 11.55 9.78
CA LYS A 110 -17.15 12.69 8.92
C LYS A 110 -16.09 13.78 8.91
N ALA A 111 -15.33 13.93 10.00
CA ALA A 111 -14.23 14.89 10.04
C ALA A 111 -13.17 14.55 8.99
N VAL A 112 -12.86 13.26 8.79
CA VAL A 112 -11.89 12.81 7.77
C VAL A 112 -12.33 13.23 6.37
N TRP A 113 -13.62 13.10 6.04
CA TRP A 113 -14.16 13.57 4.77
C TRP A 113 -14.01 15.08 4.56
N ASN A 114 -14.13 15.86 5.63
CA ASN A 114 -14.13 17.32 5.54
C ASN A 114 -12.71 17.91 5.55
N THR A 115 -11.77 17.28 6.26
CA THR A 115 -10.43 17.84 6.50
C THR A 115 -9.30 17.05 5.85
N GLY A 116 -9.56 15.81 5.41
CA GLY A 116 -8.53 14.90 4.93
C GLY A 116 -7.70 14.26 6.07
N LEU A 117 -6.50 13.81 5.73
CA LEU A 117 -5.54 13.20 6.65
C LEU A 117 -4.25 14.04 6.67
N CYS A 118 -3.74 14.31 7.86
CA CYS A 118 -2.47 15.01 8.04
C CYS A 118 -1.48 14.10 8.77
N PRO A 119 -0.20 14.08 8.36
CA PRO A 119 0.89 13.56 9.19
C PRO A 119 0.81 14.20 10.58
N ALA A 120 0.91 13.37 11.62
CA ALA A 120 0.76 13.86 12.98
C ALA A 120 2.11 14.38 13.50
N GLU A 121 2.16 15.68 13.77
CA GLU A 121 3.19 16.25 14.63
C GLU A 121 2.98 15.79 16.08
N ILE A 122 4.06 15.66 16.86
CA ILE A 122 3.98 15.19 18.25
C ILE A 122 3.01 16.04 19.07
N GLU A 123 3.10 17.37 18.97
CA GLU A 123 2.28 18.28 19.75
C GLU A 123 0.80 18.13 19.44
N GLU A 124 0.45 18.00 18.15
CA GLU A 124 -0.93 17.73 17.73
C GLU A 124 -1.41 16.35 18.18
N ALA A 125 -0.58 15.32 18.02
CA ALA A 125 -0.92 13.96 18.43
C ALA A 125 -1.18 13.88 19.93
N LYS A 126 -0.30 14.50 20.72
CA LYS A 126 -0.40 14.64 22.18
C LYS A 126 -1.71 15.32 22.57
N ALA A 127 -2.00 16.49 21.99
CA ALA A 127 -3.23 17.22 22.26
C ALA A 127 -4.49 16.41 21.89
N ARG A 128 -4.48 15.73 20.73
CA ARG A 128 -5.60 14.88 20.29
C ARG A 128 -5.82 13.70 21.25
N VAL A 129 -4.77 13.04 21.70
CA VAL A 129 -4.87 11.92 22.65
C VAL A 129 -5.38 12.39 24.01
N ILE A 130 -4.86 13.50 24.53
CA ILE A 130 -5.32 14.07 25.80
C ILE A 130 -6.80 14.46 25.71
N SER A 131 -7.18 15.19 24.66
CA SER A 131 -8.58 15.59 24.43
C SER A 131 -9.51 14.38 24.34
N ALA A 132 -9.11 13.36 23.58
CA ALA A 132 -9.93 12.15 23.40
C ALA A 132 -10.04 11.29 24.67
N LEU A 133 -9.05 11.38 25.57
CA LEU A 133 -9.04 10.68 26.85
C LEU A 133 -9.61 11.49 28.02
N SER A 134 -9.85 12.80 27.86
CA SER A 134 -10.19 13.75 28.92
C SER A 134 -11.20 13.24 29.97
N GLN A 135 -12.29 12.59 29.54
CA GLN A 135 -13.31 12.04 30.44
C GLN A 135 -12.86 10.84 31.31
N TYR A 136 -11.74 10.21 30.97
CA TYR A 136 -11.16 9.07 31.68
C TYR A 136 -9.97 9.45 32.56
N LEU A 137 -9.44 10.67 32.41
CA LEU A 137 -8.21 11.09 33.07
C LEU A 137 -8.48 11.57 34.50
N GLY A 138 -7.69 11.06 35.43
CA GLY A 138 -7.62 11.55 36.79
C GLY A 138 -6.73 12.81 36.94
N PRO A 139 -6.69 13.41 38.14
CA PRO A 139 -5.82 14.55 38.41
C PRO A 139 -4.34 14.24 38.12
N GLY A 140 -3.68 15.11 37.35
CA GLY A 140 -2.25 14.99 37.03
C GLY A 140 -1.91 14.05 35.86
N GLU A 141 -2.89 13.36 35.27
CA GLU A 141 -2.63 12.38 34.21
C GLU A 141 -2.35 13.02 32.85
N GLU A 142 -2.90 14.21 32.59
CA GLU A 142 -2.57 14.99 31.39
C GLU A 142 -1.06 15.30 31.35
N GLN A 143 -0.50 15.82 32.45
CA GLN A 143 0.94 16.09 32.54
C GLN A 143 1.78 14.80 32.47
N GLU A 144 1.27 13.67 32.97
CA GLU A 144 1.95 12.37 32.82
C GLU A 144 2.00 11.95 31.35
N ILE A 145 0.89 12.06 30.61
CA ILE A 145 0.82 11.77 29.17
C ILE A 145 1.78 12.68 28.41
N GLU A 146 1.76 13.99 28.68
CA GLU A 146 2.65 14.94 28.01
C GLU A 146 4.11 14.55 28.18
N ARG A 147 4.52 14.29 29.42
CA ARG A 147 5.90 13.88 29.74
C ARG A 147 6.30 12.59 29.02
N LEU A 148 5.38 11.64 28.83
CA LEU A 148 5.65 10.39 28.13
C LEU A 148 5.87 10.60 26.64
N TYR A 149 5.06 11.46 25.99
CA TYR A 149 5.28 11.86 24.60
C TYR A 149 6.63 12.56 24.42
N ASP A 150 6.94 13.54 25.28
CA ASP A 150 8.20 14.27 25.21
C ASP A 150 9.42 13.36 25.42
N LEU A 151 9.32 12.41 26.35
CA LEU A 151 10.37 11.42 26.59
C LEU A 151 10.57 10.49 25.40
N SER A 152 9.47 10.08 24.75
CA SER A 152 9.53 9.21 23.59
C SER A 152 10.12 9.93 22.37
N ALA A 153 9.76 11.20 22.18
CA ALA A 153 10.34 12.08 21.17
C ALA A 153 11.87 12.14 21.26
N ARG A 154 12.40 12.38 22.46
CA ARG A 154 13.86 12.45 22.72
C ARG A 154 14.60 11.13 22.54
N ARG A 155 13.90 10.00 22.63
CA ARG A 155 14.49 8.65 22.53
C ARG A 155 14.49 8.12 21.10
N GLY A 156 13.65 8.68 20.22
CA GLY A 156 13.44 8.16 18.88
C GLY A 156 13.57 9.23 17.80
N ALA A 157 14.55 9.09 16.92
CA ALA A 157 14.73 9.94 15.73
C ALA A 157 13.48 10.01 14.82
N SER A 158 12.63 8.97 14.87
CA SER A 158 11.39 8.89 14.08
C SER A 158 10.22 9.68 14.67
N MET A 159 10.27 10.10 15.94
CA MET A 159 9.21 10.94 16.53
C MET A 159 9.49 12.43 16.32
N GLU A 160 10.75 12.86 16.41
CA GLU A 160 11.12 14.29 16.27
C GLU A 160 10.73 14.91 14.93
N ARG A 161 10.59 14.10 13.87
CA ARG A 161 10.27 14.57 12.50
C ARG A 161 8.78 14.49 12.12
N GLY A 162 7.92 14.11 13.07
CA GLY A 162 6.53 13.73 12.77
C GLY A 162 6.44 12.35 12.14
N ARG A 163 5.30 11.67 12.31
CA ARG A 163 5.09 10.34 11.72
C ARG A 163 4.44 10.46 10.34
N PRO A 164 5.00 9.83 9.30
CA PRO A 164 4.35 9.81 7.99
C PRO A 164 3.02 9.08 8.08
N LEU A 165 2.12 9.40 7.13
CA LEU A 165 0.93 8.60 6.92
C LEU A 165 1.35 7.30 6.22
N CYS A 166 1.07 6.17 6.85
CA CYS A 166 1.33 4.84 6.28
C CYS A 166 0.07 4.31 5.59
N PHE A 167 0.23 3.83 4.35
CA PHE A 167 -0.84 3.29 3.56
C PHE A 167 -0.50 1.92 2.99
N TYR A 168 -1.52 1.07 2.85
CA TYR A 168 -1.47 -0.17 2.09
C TYR A 168 -1.90 0.09 0.65
N THR A 169 -1.28 -0.63 -0.29
CA THR A 169 -1.52 -0.47 -1.73
C THR A 169 -2.68 -1.32 -2.26
N THR A 170 -3.17 -2.29 -1.48
CA THR A 170 -4.39 -3.07 -1.79
C THR A 170 -5.28 -3.28 -0.58
N PHE A 171 -6.58 -3.50 -0.80
CA PHE A 171 -7.51 -3.85 0.29
C PHE A 171 -7.16 -5.21 0.93
N GLU A 172 -6.69 -6.18 0.16
CA GLU A 172 -6.31 -7.49 0.69
C GLU A 172 -5.18 -7.37 1.74
N GLN A 173 -4.22 -6.47 1.53
CA GLN A 173 -3.16 -6.19 2.50
C GLN A 173 -3.75 -5.67 3.83
N THR A 174 -4.79 -4.84 3.79
CA THR A 174 -5.39 -4.26 5.00
C THR A 174 -6.14 -5.30 5.84
N THR A 175 -6.19 -6.57 5.43
CA THR A 175 -6.80 -7.67 6.19
C THR A 175 -5.80 -8.75 6.61
N ARG A 176 -4.62 -8.80 5.97
CA ARG A 176 -3.62 -9.86 6.17
C ARG A 176 -2.43 -9.46 7.02
N TYR A 177 -2.10 -8.17 7.08
CA TYR A 177 -0.92 -7.68 7.79
C TYR A 177 -1.27 -7.16 9.19
N ASP A 178 -0.27 -6.72 9.97
CA ASP A 178 -0.42 -6.13 11.31
C ASP A 178 -1.23 -4.80 11.34
N CYS A 179 -2.03 -4.53 10.31
CA CYS A 179 -2.98 -3.41 10.23
C CYS A 179 -3.91 -3.35 11.45
N ARG A 180 -4.18 -4.50 12.07
CA ARG A 180 -4.98 -4.63 13.29
C ARG A 180 -4.48 -3.71 14.40
N THR A 181 -3.16 -3.53 14.50
CA THR A 181 -2.57 -2.63 15.50
C THR A 181 -3.01 -1.17 15.35
N TYR A 182 -3.30 -0.72 14.13
CA TYR A 182 -3.82 0.62 13.85
C TYR A 182 -5.33 0.75 14.09
N PHE A 183 -6.08 -0.35 13.97
CA PHE A 183 -7.50 -0.39 14.32
C PHE A 183 -7.74 -0.51 15.84
N ASP A 184 -6.80 -1.14 16.55
CA ASP A 184 -6.93 -1.44 17.97
C ASP A 184 -6.87 -0.18 18.85
N TYR A 185 -6.04 0.82 18.51
CA TYR A 185 -5.80 1.97 19.39
C TYR A 185 -5.96 3.30 18.68
N PHE A 186 -6.70 4.21 19.31
CA PHE A 186 -6.68 5.62 18.91
C PHE A 186 -5.26 6.20 19.00
N GLY A 187 -4.87 7.01 18.00
CA GLY A 187 -3.52 7.58 17.89
C GLY A 187 -2.46 6.63 17.30
N GLY A 188 -2.84 5.39 16.93
CA GLY A 188 -2.02 4.47 16.15
C GLY A 188 -0.66 4.14 16.77
N SER A 189 0.35 3.95 15.91
CA SER A 189 1.71 3.59 16.33
C SER A 189 2.37 4.64 17.22
N LEU A 190 2.11 5.94 16.96
CA LEU A 190 2.68 7.04 17.73
C LEU A 190 2.23 7.01 19.19
N ALA A 191 0.92 6.89 19.43
CA ALA A 191 0.38 6.78 20.79
C ALA A 191 0.85 5.51 21.51
N ARG A 192 0.96 4.41 20.77
CA ARG A 192 1.47 3.13 21.28
C ARG A 192 2.90 3.28 21.78
N GLU A 193 3.80 3.77 20.94
CA GLU A 193 5.22 3.97 21.30
C GLU A 193 5.39 5.01 22.42
N ALA A 194 4.64 6.10 22.41
CA ALA A 194 4.73 7.13 23.45
C ALA A 194 4.30 6.62 24.83
N LEU A 195 3.24 5.80 24.88
CA LEU A 195 2.61 5.38 26.12
C LEU A 195 2.99 3.95 26.56
N GLU A 196 3.96 3.34 25.88
CA GLU A 196 4.38 1.94 26.12
C GLU A 196 4.76 1.68 27.58
N ALA A 197 5.50 2.61 28.20
CA ALA A 197 5.91 2.52 29.61
C ALA A 197 4.72 2.42 30.59
N LYS A 198 3.51 2.82 30.16
CA LYS A 198 2.26 2.79 30.91
C LYS A 198 1.15 2.06 30.16
N ARG A 199 1.52 1.07 29.33
CA ARG A 199 0.59 0.32 28.48
C ARG A 199 -0.66 -0.21 29.20
N TYR A 200 -0.49 -0.74 30.42
CA TYR A 200 -1.60 -1.31 31.19
C TYR A 200 -2.65 -0.28 31.61
N LYS A 201 -2.28 1.00 31.69
CA LYS A 201 -3.14 2.12 32.07
C LYS A 201 -3.82 2.72 30.84
N TYR A 202 -3.04 3.11 29.83
CA TYR A 202 -3.57 3.92 28.72
C TYR A 202 -4.10 3.11 27.54
N TYR A 203 -3.54 1.94 27.22
CA TYR A 203 -3.98 1.16 26.05
C TYR A 203 -5.46 0.71 26.15
N PRO A 204 -5.96 0.24 27.31
CA PRO A 204 -7.37 -0.08 27.45
C PRO A 204 -8.31 1.12 27.22
N LEU A 205 -7.86 2.34 27.54
CA LEU A 205 -8.64 3.55 27.31
C LEU A 205 -8.62 3.94 25.82
N LEU A 206 -7.45 3.91 25.18
CA LEU A 206 -7.31 4.18 23.75
C LEU A 206 -8.10 3.21 22.86
N ARG A 207 -8.30 1.96 23.32
CA ARG A 207 -9.18 0.98 22.66
C ARG A 207 -10.66 1.36 22.69
N LYS A 208 -11.09 2.11 23.71
CA LYS A 208 -12.50 2.53 23.86
C LYS A 208 -12.84 3.78 23.06
N VAL A 209 -11.82 4.54 22.64
CA VAL A 209 -11.98 5.82 21.97
C VAL A 209 -12.06 5.63 20.46
N GLY A 210 -13.07 6.23 19.83
CA GLY A 210 -13.23 6.25 18.39
C GLY A 210 -13.65 4.91 17.78
N ILE A 211 -13.79 4.90 16.46
CA ILE A 211 -14.26 3.80 15.64
C ILE A 211 -13.13 3.42 14.67
N PRO A 212 -12.77 2.13 14.57
CA PRO A 212 -11.78 1.68 13.61
C PRO A 212 -12.30 1.91 12.19
N CYS A 213 -11.50 2.58 11.37
CA CYS A 213 -11.88 2.97 10.01
C CYS A 213 -10.76 2.65 9.03
N LEU A 214 -11.15 2.20 7.85
CA LEU A 214 -10.30 2.10 6.68
C LEU A 214 -10.60 3.29 5.77
N VAL A 215 -9.58 4.10 5.48
CA VAL A 215 -9.72 5.29 4.64
C VAL A 215 -9.05 5.03 3.30
N ALA A 216 -9.83 4.94 2.23
CA ALA A 216 -9.30 4.86 0.88
C ALA A 216 -8.96 6.27 0.38
N CYS A 217 -7.73 6.45 -0.08
CA CYS A 217 -7.18 7.74 -0.48
C CYS A 217 -6.59 7.67 -1.88
N ARG A 218 -6.61 8.79 -2.59
CA ARG A 218 -5.74 9.05 -3.73
C ARG A 218 -4.45 9.69 -3.23
N VAL A 219 -3.31 9.07 -3.52
CA VAL A 219 -1.99 9.61 -3.19
C VAL A 219 -1.18 9.80 -4.46
N LYS A 220 -0.49 10.93 -4.60
CA LYS A 220 0.43 11.15 -5.71
C LYS A 220 1.69 10.33 -5.51
N LEU A 221 2.15 9.65 -6.57
CA LEU A 221 3.37 8.86 -6.47
C LEU A 221 4.62 9.72 -6.25
N THR A 222 4.61 11.00 -6.63
CA THR A 222 5.66 11.97 -6.26
C THR A 222 5.88 12.12 -4.76
N ASP A 223 4.88 11.83 -3.95
CA ASP A 223 4.91 12.08 -2.51
C ASP A 223 5.49 10.89 -1.73
N GLY A 224 5.61 9.73 -2.38
CA GLY A 224 6.22 8.52 -1.82
C GLY A 224 7.74 8.50 -1.96
N GLU A 225 8.39 7.65 -1.16
CA GLU A 225 9.84 7.46 -1.27
C GLU A 225 10.22 6.72 -2.56
N VAL A 226 11.40 7.02 -3.11
CA VAL A 226 11.90 6.41 -4.37
C VAL A 226 11.88 4.88 -4.31
N ASN A 227 12.28 4.30 -3.18
CA ASN A 227 12.30 2.85 -2.99
C ASN A 227 10.88 2.24 -3.01
N GLN A 228 9.87 2.98 -2.51
CA GLN A 228 8.48 2.55 -2.57
C GLN A 228 8.01 2.55 -4.03
N ILE A 229 8.24 3.63 -4.79
CA ILE A 229 7.87 3.69 -6.21
C ILE A 229 8.58 2.59 -7.02
N ARG A 230 9.84 2.29 -6.70
CA ARG A 230 10.57 1.18 -7.33
C ARG A 230 9.93 -0.17 -7.04
N GLY A 231 9.55 -0.44 -5.78
CA GLY A 231 8.81 -1.65 -5.42
C GLY A 231 7.45 -1.77 -6.14
N LEU A 232 6.79 -0.64 -6.41
CA LEU A 232 5.50 -0.61 -7.11
C LEU A 232 5.69 -1.01 -8.56
N THR A 233 6.74 -0.43 -9.16
CA THR A 233 7.16 -0.71 -10.52
C THR A 233 7.51 -2.18 -10.69
N ASP A 234 8.29 -2.74 -9.77
CA ASP A 234 8.66 -4.15 -9.71
C ASP A 234 7.41 -5.04 -9.69
N TYR A 235 6.49 -4.78 -8.76
CA TYR A 235 5.22 -5.50 -8.67
C TYR A 235 4.39 -5.43 -9.96
N MET A 236 4.21 -4.24 -10.52
CA MET A 236 3.41 -4.06 -11.74
C MET A 236 4.07 -4.75 -12.95
N THR A 237 5.39 -4.68 -13.05
CA THR A 237 6.17 -5.34 -14.09
C THR A 237 6.00 -6.86 -14.01
N ASP A 238 6.20 -7.43 -12.81
CA ASP A 238 5.99 -8.86 -12.58
C ASP A 238 4.56 -9.28 -12.91
N ARG A 239 3.56 -8.50 -12.48
CA ARG A 239 2.16 -8.80 -12.77
C ARG A 239 1.86 -8.80 -14.26
N LEU A 240 2.45 -7.89 -15.05
CA LEU A 240 2.29 -7.85 -16.50
C LEU A 240 3.01 -9.01 -17.20
N VAL A 241 4.22 -9.34 -16.77
CA VAL A 241 5.06 -10.37 -17.41
C VAL A 241 4.57 -11.78 -17.08
N PHE A 242 4.09 -12.02 -15.86
CA PHE A 242 3.73 -13.35 -15.35
C PHE A 242 2.22 -13.57 -15.21
N GLN A 243 1.37 -12.78 -15.89
CA GLN A 243 -0.09 -13.00 -15.89
C GLN A 243 -0.44 -14.48 -16.11
N GLY A 244 -1.21 -15.07 -15.18
CA GLY A 244 -1.65 -16.47 -15.27
C GLY A 244 -0.66 -17.51 -14.74
N SER A 245 0.52 -17.11 -14.29
CA SER A 245 1.51 -18.01 -13.68
C SER A 245 1.17 -18.24 -12.20
N THR A 246 0.77 -19.45 -11.83
CA THR A 246 0.40 -19.81 -10.44
C THR A 246 1.59 -19.87 -9.47
N GLY A 247 2.81 -19.58 -9.93
CA GLY A 247 4.05 -19.91 -9.24
C GLY A 247 4.93 -18.74 -8.80
N LEU A 248 4.52 -17.48 -9.00
CA LEU A 248 5.32 -16.31 -8.59
C LEU A 248 4.44 -15.28 -7.88
N PRO A 249 4.17 -15.46 -6.58
CA PRO A 249 3.59 -14.41 -5.77
C PRO A 249 4.74 -13.51 -5.30
N TYR A 250 5.17 -12.57 -6.14
CA TYR A 250 5.75 -11.35 -5.58
C TYR A 250 4.57 -10.62 -4.94
N THR A 251 4.27 -10.98 -3.69
CA THR A 251 3.28 -10.27 -2.89
C THR A 251 3.75 -8.82 -2.83
N ALA A 252 2.95 -7.89 -3.38
CA ALA A 252 3.10 -6.49 -3.06
C ALA A 252 3.12 -6.40 -1.53
N ARG A 253 4.31 -6.18 -0.97
CA ARG A 253 4.49 -5.72 0.40
C ARG A 253 4.87 -4.27 0.24
N MET A 254 3.87 -3.46 -0.06
CA MET A 254 4.11 -2.05 -0.30
C MET A 254 3.25 -1.26 0.65
N GLU A 255 3.90 -0.86 1.73
CA GLU A 255 3.47 0.26 2.53
C GLU A 255 4.02 1.53 1.86
N VAL A 256 3.15 2.47 1.54
CA VAL A 256 3.54 3.81 1.10
C VAL A 256 3.53 4.70 2.33
N ALA A 257 4.63 5.38 2.59
CA ALA A 257 4.76 6.33 3.69
C ALA A 257 4.96 7.70 3.08
N ILE A 258 4.05 8.63 3.35
CA ILE A 258 4.15 10.01 2.85
C ILE A 258 4.17 11.00 4.01
N HIS A 259 4.95 12.06 3.82
CA HIS A 259 5.03 13.18 4.76
C HIS A 259 4.14 14.36 4.33
N THR A 260 3.36 14.21 3.26
CA THR A 260 2.42 15.23 2.79
C THR A 260 1.01 14.95 3.32
N PRO A 261 0.21 15.98 3.61
CA PRO A 261 -1.21 15.81 3.88
C PRO A 261 -1.97 15.24 2.67
N VAL A 262 -2.92 14.35 2.94
CA VAL A 262 -3.96 13.95 1.99
C VAL A 262 -5.13 14.91 2.16
N LEU A 263 -5.47 15.65 1.11
CA LEU A 263 -6.55 16.63 1.15
C LEU A 263 -7.92 15.94 1.16
N ALA A 264 -8.94 16.64 1.66
CA ALA A 264 -10.32 16.16 1.70
C ALA A 264 -10.84 15.64 0.35
N GLN A 265 -10.52 16.35 -0.74
CA GLN A 265 -10.91 15.96 -2.11
C GLN A 265 -10.26 14.65 -2.61
N ASP A 266 -9.17 14.22 -1.95
CA ASP A 266 -8.44 13.00 -2.29
C ASP A 266 -8.85 11.82 -1.39
N ILE A 267 -9.79 12.03 -0.47
CA ILE A 267 -10.48 10.95 0.25
C ILE A 267 -11.52 10.34 -0.70
N LEU A 268 -11.40 9.04 -0.94
CA LEU A 268 -12.25 8.30 -1.86
C LEU A 268 -13.35 7.52 -1.13
N ASP A 269 -13.03 7.03 0.07
CA ASP A 269 -13.97 6.30 0.92
C ASP A 269 -13.50 6.30 2.39
N VAL A 270 -14.45 6.22 3.32
CA VAL A 270 -14.21 6.01 4.76
C VAL A 270 -15.13 4.90 5.23
N GLN A 271 -14.58 3.72 5.44
CA GLN A 271 -15.32 2.53 5.83
C GLN A 271 -15.08 2.19 7.30
N GLU A 272 -16.15 2.10 8.10
CA GLU A 272 -16.07 1.56 9.46
C GLU A 272 -15.80 0.05 9.44
N ILE A 273 -14.84 -0.40 10.25
CA ILE A 273 -14.42 -1.81 10.29
C ILE A 273 -14.93 -2.48 11.56
N SER A 274 -15.68 -3.57 11.43
CA SER A 274 -16.06 -4.38 12.60
C SER A 274 -14.91 -5.30 12.97
N LEU A 275 -14.25 -5.04 14.10
CA LEU A 275 -13.24 -5.92 14.68
C LEU A 275 -13.93 -7.02 15.49
N THR A 276 -14.22 -8.15 14.84
CA THR A 276 -14.67 -9.38 15.53
C THR A 276 -13.52 -10.12 16.20
#